data_AF-A0A6G0Z3B6-F1
#
_entry.id   AF-A0A6G0Z3B6-F1
#
_cell.length_a   1.000
_cell.length_b   1.000
_cell.length_c   1.000
_cell.angle_alpha   90.00
_cell.angle_beta   90.00
_cell.angle_gamma   90.00
#
_symmetry.space_group_name_H-M   'P 1'
#
loop_
_entity.id
_entity.type
_entity.pdbx_description
1 polymer ?
#
loop_
_entity_poly.entity_id
_entity_poly.type
_entity_poly.pdbx_seq_one_letter_code
_entity_poly.pdbx_strand_id
1 'polypeptide(L)'
;ILGFSIHKRFPSVFQQVVHLKNSQNLYYNKKNSHEKIEIGKNTTFMPFFELCTQDGFVITLLYIETPNYYTFSNNKFSRKKQRQPISQYPGIYKSTVLGRVYTVHLSNLEYYYMRMILHHVRKPLKI
;
A
#
# COMPACT_ATOMS: atom_id res chain seq x y z
N ILE A 1 -20.07 -10.42 32.55
CA ILE A 1 -19.19 -9.53 31.75
C ILE A 1 -18.20 -10.42 31.01
N LEU A 2 -18.36 -10.58 29.69
CA LEU A 2 -17.59 -11.51 28.86
C LEU A 2 -16.25 -10.87 28.46
N GLY A 3 -15.24 -11.04 29.30
CA GLY A 3 -13.86 -10.55 29.08
C GLY A 3 -13.06 -11.47 28.16
N PHE A 4 -13.44 -11.58 26.88
CA PHE A 4 -12.58 -12.26 25.91
C PHE A 4 -11.67 -11.26 25.19
N SER A 5 -10.37 -11.54 25.17
CA SER A 5 -9.38 -10.83 24.36
C SER A 5 -9.45 -11.28 22.90
N ILE A 6 -10.55 -10.98 22.20
CA ILE A 6 -10.86 -11.56 20.87
C ILE A 6 -10.07 -10.90 19.72
N HIS A 7 -9.28 -9.84 19.97
CA HIS A 7 -8.72 -9.02 18.89
C HIS A 7 -7.21 -8.77 18.95
N LYS A 8 -6.42 -9.63 19.59
CA LYS A 8 -4.95 -9.58 19.47
C LYS A 8 -4.47 -10.17 18.14
N ARG A 9 -4.85 -9.58 17.00
CA ARG A 9 -4.19 -9.83 15.70
C ARG A 9 -2.90 -9.02 15.66
N PHE A 10 -1.86 -9.59 16.25
CA PHE A 10 -0.49 -9.09 16.13
C PHE A 10 0.33 -10.06 15.28
N PRO A 11 1.09 -9.57 14.29
CA PRO A 11 1.11 -8.18 13.82
C PRO A 11 -0.17 -7.77 13.06
N SER A 12 -0.38 -6.45 12.94
CA SER A 12 -1.42 -5.90 12.06
C SER A 12 -1.02 -6.10 10.60
N VAL A 13 -1.99 -6.43 9.74
CA VAL A 13 -1.77 -6.63 8.31
C VAL A 13 -2.39 -5.46 7.55
N PHE A 14 -1.57 -4.77 6.76
CA PHE A 14 -2.01 -3.72 5.85
C PHE A 14 -2.11 -4.27 4.43
N GLN A 15 -3.33 -4.23 3.91
CA GLN A 15 -3.61 -4.77 2.59
C GLN A 15 -3.25 -3.76 1.51
N GLN A 16 -2.46 -4.23 0.55
CA GLN A 16 -1.99 -3.43 -0.56
C GLN A 16 -2.63 -3.93 -1.85
N VAL A 17 -3.13 -2.98 -2.63
CA VAL A 17 -3.80 -3.24 -3.90
C VAL A 17 -2.78 -3.16 -5.02
N VAL A 18 -2.92 -4.03 -6.01
CA VAL A 18 -2.14 -4.00 -7.24
C VAL A 18 -3.14 -3.95 -8.39
N HIS A 19 -2.93 -3.03 -9.32
CA HIS A 19 -3.75 -2.90 -10.52
C HIS A 19 -2.90 -2.38 -11.67
N LEU A 20 -3.28 -2.76 -12.88
CA LEU A 20 -2.69 -2.21 -14.10
C LEU A 20 -3.28 -0.83 -14.37
N LYS A 21 -2.54 -0.02 -15.14
CA LYS A 21 -2.98 1.29 -15.61
C LYS A 21 -4.34 1.15 -16.30
N ASN A 22 -5.33 1.93 -15.87
CA ASN A 22 -6.72 1.93 -16.35
C ASN A 22 -7.56 0.70 -16.02
N SER A 23 -7.05 -0.29 -15.27
CA SER A 23 -7.83 -1.47 -14.86
C SER A 23 -8.54 -1.28 -13.52
N GLN A 24 -9.08 -0.08 -13.31
CA GLN A 24 -9.82 0.25 -12.11
C GLN A 24 -11.32 0.12 -12.39
N ASN A 25 -11.95 -0.95 -11.89
CA ASN A 25 -13.37 -1.18 -12.10
C ASN A 25 -14.22 -0.09 -11.42
N LEU A 26 -14.80 0.81 -12.22
CA LEU A 26 -15.79 1.80 -11.80
C LEU A 26 -17.18 1.23 -12.08
N TYR A 27 -17.94 0.91 -11.03
CA TYR A 27 -19.35 0.55 -11.18
C TYR A 27 -20.18 1.84 -11.34
N TYR A 28 -20.74 2.02 -12.53
CA TYR A 28 -21.61 3.15 -12.87
C TYR A 28 -23.00 2.96 -12.25
N ASN A 29 -23.50 3.97 -11.55
CA ASN A 29 -24.90 4.06 -11.13
C ASN A 29 -25.38 5.48 -11.45
N LYS A 30 -26.60 5.62 -12.02
CA LYS A 30 -27.18 6.90 -12.49
C LYS A 30 -27.15 8.03 -11.46
N LYS A 31 -27.05 7.71 -10.16
CA LYS A 31 -27.02 8.68 -9.06
C LYS A 31 -25.62 9.20 -8.68
N ASN A 32 -24.54 8.50 -9.05
CA ASN A 32 -23.16 8.79 -8.57
C ASN A 32 -22.15 8.90 -9.74
N SER A 33 -22.64 9.17 -10.94
CA SER A 33 -21.84 9.10 -12.17
C SER A 33 -20.72 10.13 -12.22
N HIS A 34 -21.00 11.39 -11.87
CA HIS A 34 -20.02 12.48 -12.01
C HIS A 34 -18.94 12.45 -10.92
N GLU A 35 -19.32 12.22 -9.66
CA GLU A 35 -18.37 12.24 -8.52
C GLU A 35 -17.35 11.08 -8.54
N LYS A 36 -17.73 9.91 -9.07
CA LYS A 36 -16.83 8.74 -9.14
C LYS A 36 -15.83 8.78 -10.29
N ILE A 37 -16.08 9.60 -11.31
CA ILE A 37 -15.17 9.76 -12.45
C ILE A 37 -13.96 10.61 -12.02
N GLU A 38 -14.16 11.64 -11.20
CA GLU A 38 -13.07 12.47 -10.67
C GLU A 38 -12.30 11.77 -9.53
N ILE A 39 -13.00 11.00 -8.70
CA ILE A 39 -12.42 10.19 -7.64
C ILE A 39 -12.20 8.77 -8.17
N GLY A 40 -11.33 8.61 -9.17
CA GLY A 40 -10.71 7.30 -9.37
C GLY A 40 -10.22 6.84 -7.99
N LYS A 41 -10.74 5.72 -7.45
CA LYS A 41 -10.43 5.34 -6.05
C LYS A 41 -8.92 5.33 -5.93
N ASN A 42 -8.28 6.30 -5.27
CA ASN A 42 -6.83 6.28 -5.16
C ASN A 42 -6.45 5.05 -4.34
N THR A 43 -6.16 3.96 -5.05
CA THR A 43 -5.73 2.72 -4.42
C THR A 43 -4.33 2.99 -3.90
N THR A 44 -3.94 2.28 -2.86
CA THR A 44 -2.61 2.32 -2.24
C THR A 44 -1.44 2.21 -3.23
N PHE A 45 -1.68 1.77 -4.46
CA PHE A 45 -0.68 1.61 -5.50
C PHE A 45 -0.23 2.95 -6.14
N MET A 46 -1.14 3.84 -6.52
CA MET A 46 -0.75 5.11 -7.18
C MET A 46 0.00 6.07 -6.23
N PRO A 47 -0.48 6.31 -4.99
CA PRO A 47 0.23 7.14 -4.02
C PRO A 47 1.59 6.57 -3.61
N PHE A 48 1.84 5.28 -3.81
CA PHE A 48 3.16 4.70 -3.56
C PHE A 48 4.20 5.18 -4.59
N PHE A 49 3.84 5.29 -5.87
CA PHE A 49 4.76 5.84 -6.87
C PHE A 49 5.00 7.33 -6.66
N GLU A 50 3.98 8.08 -6.26
CA GLU A 50 4.14 9.49 -5.85
C GLU A 50 5.06 9.61 -4.62
N LEU A 51 4.91 8.69 -3.66
CA LEU A 51 5.80 8.65 -2.50
C LEU A 51 7.26 8.35 -2.90
N CYS A 52 7.48 7.48 -3.88
CA CYS A 52 8.82 7.17 -4.39
C CYS A 52 9.53 8.38 -5.02
N THR A 53 8.79 9.38 -5.53
CA THR A 53 9.39 10.60 -6.08
C THR A 53 9.63 11.67 -5.01
N GLN A 54 8.84 11.66 -3.93
CA GLN A 54 8.92 12.67 -2.86
C GLN A 54 9.90 12.29 -1.74
N ASP A 55 10.04 11.00 -1.43
CA ASP A 55 10.79 10.53 -0.27
C ASP A 55 11.89 9.54 -0.67
N GLY A 56 13.15 9.98 -0.52
CA GLY A 56 14.33 9.17 -0.81
C GLY A 56 14.51 7.96 0.11
N PHE A 57 13.79 7.85 1.23
CA PHE A 57 13.82 6.63 2.03
C PHE A 57 12.99 5.51 1.38
N VAL A 58 11.86 5.84 0.76
CA VAL A 58 10.93 4.84 0.19
C VAL A 58 11.54 4.03 -0.94
N ILE A 59 12.44 4.64 -1.71
CA ILE A 59 13.15 3.92 -2.79
C ILE A 59 14.06 2.79 -2.26
N THR A 60 14.37 2.78 -0.96
CA THR A 60 15.11 1.68 -0.31
C THR A 60 14.23 0.51 0.10
N LEU A 61 12.91 0.68 0.04
CA LEU A 61 11.92 -0.29 0.50
C LEU A 61 11.30 -1.05 -0.67
N LEU A 62 10.91 -2.29 -0.40
CA LEU A 62 9.95 -3.00 -1.23
C LEU A 62 8.54 -2.45 -1.01
N TYR A 63 7.65 -2.64 -1.99
CA TYR A 63 6.26 -2.22 -1.84
C TYR A 63 5.63 -2.82 -0.58
N ILE A 64 5.86 -4.11 -0.34
CA ILE A 64 5.37 -4.85 0.84
C ILE A 64 5.94 -4.37 2.18
N GLU A 65 7.06 -3.64 2.16
CA GLU A 65 7.71 -3.13 3.38
C GLU A 65 7.22 -1.73 3.75
N THR A 66 6.69 -0.98 2.79
CA THR A 66 6.15 0.39 2.97
C THR A 66 5.28 0.53 4.23
N PRO A 67 4.34 -0.39 4.52
CA PRO A 67 3.46 -0.25 5.69
C PRO A 67 4.18 -0.34 7.04
N ASN A 68 5.40 -0.89 7.09
CA ASN A 68 6.22 -0.88 8.30
C ASN A 68 6.58 0.55 8.71
N TYR A 69 6.78 1.46 7.73
CA TYR A 69 7.35 2.79 7.94
C TYR A 69 6.38 3.93 7.65
N TYR A 70 5.35 3.67 6.83
CA TYR A 70 4.37 4.66 6.41
C TYR A 70 2.97 4.27 6.86
N THR A 71 2.13 5.28 7.05
CA THR A 71 0.69 5.14 7.27
C THR A 71 -0.04 5.70 6.06
N PHE A 72 -1.02 4.95 5.57
CA PHE A 72 -1.89 5.39 4.50
C PHE A 72 -3.16 6.01 5.09
N SER A 73 -3.38 7.30 4.84
CA SER A 73 -4.55 8.06 5.30
C SER A 73 -4.90 9.12 4.27
N ASN A 74 -6.20 9.38 4.05
CA ASN A 74 -6.67 10.38 3.09
C ASN A 74 -6.02 10.22 1.70
N ASN A 75 -5.94 8.97 1.23
CA ASN A 75 -5.33 8.60 -0.05
C ASN A 75 -3.85 8.98 -0.23
N LYS A 76 -3.12 9.22 0.87
CA LYS A 76 -1.70 9.58 0.85
C LYS A 76 -0.92 8.78 1.87
N PHE A 77 0.35 8.55 1.56
CA PHE A 77 1.30 7.99 2.52
C PHE A 77 1.96 9.11 3.33
N SER A 78 2.10 8.87 4.62
CA SER A 78 2.85 9.73 5.53
C SER A 78 3.79 8.90 6.41
N ARG A 79 4.96 9.45 6.75
CA ARG A 79 5.91 8.78 7.65
C ARG A 79 5.24 8.52 9.00
N LYS A 80 5.50 7.36 9.57
CA LYS A 80 5.13 7.10 10.97
C LYS A 80 5.92 8.01 11.89
N LYS A 81 5.23 8.54 12.90
CA LYS A 81 5.80 9.46 13.90
C LYS A 81 6.06 8.79 15.26
N GLN A 82 5.74 7.51 15.40
CA GLN A 82 5.80 6.73 16.63
C GLN A 82 6.25 5.30 16.31
N ARG A 83 6.60 4.52 17.35
CA ARG A 83 7.17 3.14 17.34
C ARG A 83 8.70 3.13 17.50
N GLN A 84 9.36 2.08 17.02
CA GLN A 84 10.80 1.90 17.23
C GLN A 84 11.57 2.79 16.24
N PRO A 85 12.41 3.72 16.72
CA PRO A 85 13.29 4.47 15.84
C PRO A 85 14.36 3.54 15.26
N ILE A 86 14.79 3.81 14.03
CA ILE A 86 15.85 3.05 13.37
C ILE A 86 17.17 3.81 13.57
N SER A 87 18.18 3.15 14.13
CA SER A 87 19.50 3.76 14.39
C SER A 87 20.16 4.33 13.13
N GLN A 88 19.97 3.68 11.99
CA GLN A 88 20.54 4.06 10.70
C GLN A 88 19.86 5.29 10.07
N TYR A 89 18.63 5.63 10.48
CA TYR A 89 17.84 6.68 9.86
C TYR A 89 17.15 7.57 10.92
N PRO A 90 17.76 8.72 11.28
CA PRO A 90 17.18 9.66 12.23
C PRO A 90 15.79 10.13 11.79
N GLY A 91 14.81 10.08 12.70
CA GLY A 91 13.43 10.49 12.43
C GLY A 91 12.59 9.48 11.64
N ILE A 92 13.11 8.27 11.38
CA ILE A 92 12.34 7.18 10.77
C ILE A 92 11.96 6.16 11.85
N TYR A 93 10.66 5.84 11.87
CA TYR A 93 10.09 4.89 12.81
C TYR A 93 9.61 3.63 12.09
N LYS A 94 9.96 2.48 12.63
CA LYS A 94 9.52 1.16 12.17
C LYS A 94 8.43 0.62 13.09
N SER A 95 7.38 0.11 12.48
CA SER A 95 6.31 -0.65 13.13
C SER A 95 6.36 -2.11 12.72
N THR A 96 5.51 -2.93 13.35
CA THR A 96 5.38 -4.36 13.04
C THR A 96 4.31 -4.65 11.97
N VAL A 97 3.81 -3.63 11.27
CA VAL A 97 2.71 -3.79 10.30
C VAL A 97 3.19 -4.50 9.04
N LEU A 98 2.63 -5.68 8.76
CA LEU A 98 2.97 -6.44 7.56
C LEU A 98 2.19 -5.93 6.35
N GLY A 99 2.88 -5.56 5.28
CA GLY A 99 2.26 -5.33 3.97
C GLY A 99 1.90 -6.64 3.31
N ARG A 100 0.66 -6.76 2.83
CA ARG A 100 0.18 -7.94 2.10
C ARG A 100 -0.47 -7.53 0.79
N VAL A 101 0.12 -7.98 -0.31
CA VAL A 101 -0.51 -7.95 -1.63
C VAL A 101 -1.32 -9.22 -1.81
N TYR A 102 -2.55 -9.09 -2.31
CA TYR A 102 -3.41 -10.25 -2.54
C TYR A 102 -2.80 -11.29 -3.48
N THR A 103 -3.23 -12.54 -3.29
CA THR A 103 -2.91 -13.63 -4.22
C THR A 103 -3.59 -13.33 -5.56
N VAL A 104 -2.80 -13.41 -6.63
CA VAL A 104 -3.28 -13.30 -8.01
C VAL A 104 -3.25 -14.70 -8.62
N HIS A 105 -4.34 -15.10 -9.26
CA HIS A 105 -4.41 -16.38 -9.97
C HIS A 105 -3.56 -16.33 -11.25
N LEU A 106 -2.92 -17.45 -11.61
CA LEU A 106 -2.00 -17.52 -12.76
C LEU A 106 -2.69 -17.22 -14.10
N SER A 107 -4.01 -17.39 -14.20
CA SER A 107 -4.76 -16.98 -15.40
C SER A 107 -4.67 -15.48 -15.68
N ASN A 108 -4.34 -14.68 -14.66
CA ASN A 108 -4.08 -13.26 -14.81
C ASN A 108 -2.58 -12.99 -14.69
N LEU A 109 -1.85 -13.36 -15.74
CA LEU A 109 -0.39 -13.32 -15.80
C LEU A 109 0.17 -11.92 -15.55
N GLU A 110 -0.46 -10.87 -16.10
CA GLU A 110 0.02 -9.50 -15.94
C GLU A 110 0.04 -9.05 -14.48
N TYR A 111 -1.05 -9.31 -13.75
CA TYR A 111 -1.13 -9.03 -12.32
C TYR A 111 -0.20 -9.93 -11.50
N TYR A 112 0.02 -11.16 -11.95
CA TYR A 112 0.96 -12.08 -11.31
C TYR A 112 2.40 -11.55 -11.43
N TYR A 113 2.82 -11.14 -12.63
CA TYR A 113 4.13 -10.54 -12.84
C TYR A 113 4.29 -9.22 -12.08
N MET A 114 3.28 -8.36 -12.10
CA MET A 114 3.29 -7.13 -11.29
C MET A 114 3.47 -7.42 -9.81
N ARG A 115 2.71 -8.39 -9.28
CA ARG A 115 2.88 -8.84 -7.89
C ARG A 115 4.32 -9.28 -7.65
N MET A 116 4.90 -10.10 -8.53
CA MET A 116 6.27 -10.58 -8.38
C MET A 116 7.28 -9.43 -8.36
N ILE A 117 7.16 -8.46 -9.28
CA ILE A 117 8.01 -7.27 -9.32
C ILE A 117 7.93 -6.51 -8.00
N LEU A 118 6.74 -6.25 -7.48
CA LEU A 118 6.54 -5.48 -6.23
C LEU A 118 7.07 -6.17 -4.97
N HIS A 119 7.30 -7.49 -5.02
CA HIS A 119 7.91 -8.23 -3.91
C HIS A 119 9.43 -8.26 -3.97
N HIS A 120 10.05 -8.03 -5.13
CA HIS A 120 11.48 -8.28 -5.31
C HIS A 120 12.25 -7.04 -5.79
N VAL A 121 11.58 -6.08 -6.41
CA VAL A 121 12.20 -4.89 -7.00
C VAL A 121 11.93 -3.68 -6.11
N ARG A 122 13.02 -3.07 -5.64
CA ARG A 122 12.99 -1.73 -5.02
C ARG A 122 12.94 -0.67 -6.09
N LYS A 123 12.31 0.47 -5.79
CA LYS A 123 12.11 1.56 -6.76
C LYS A 123 11.52 1.07 -8.10
N PRO A 124 10.34 0.41 -8.08
CA PRO A 124 9.67 0.12 -9.33
C PRO A 124 9.38 1.45 -10.03
N LEU A 125 9.92 1.62 -11.23
CA LEU A 125 9.56 2.74 -12.09
C LEU A 125 8.08 2.62 -12.45
N LYS A 126 7.41 3.76 -12.65
CA LYS A 126 6.01 3.79 -13.07
C LYS A 126 5.94 3.10 -14.46
N ILE A 127 5.36 1.90 -14.52
CA ILE A 127 5.09 1.15 -15.76
C ILE A 127 3.80 1.68 -16.38
#